data_AF-U6DTS0-F1
#
_entry.id   AF-U6DTS0-F1
#
_cell.length_a   1.000
_cell.length_b   1.000
_cell.length_c   1.000
_cell.angle_alpha   90.00
_cell.angle_beta   90.00
_cell.angle_gamma   90.00
#
_symmetry.space_group_name_H-M   'P 1'
#
loop_
_entity.id
_entity.type
_entity.pdbx_description
1 polymer ?
#
loop_
_entity_poly.entity_id
_entity_poly.type
_entity_poly.pdbx_seq_one_letter_code
_entity_poly.pdbx_strand_id
1 'polypeptide(L)' 'ELESEDDVKMALKKDRESMGHRYIEVFKSHRTEMDWVLKHSGPNSADTANDGFVRLRGLPFGCTKEEIVQF' A
#
# COMPACT_ATOMS: atom_id res chain seq x y z
N GLU A 1 -15.18 -1.29 2.22
CA GLU A 1 -15.35 -2.72 2.55
C GLU A 1 -16.31 -3.32 1.53
N LEU A 2 -16.30 -4.65 1.33
CA LEU A 2 -17.21 -5.35 0.41
C LEU A 2 -18.36 -5.98 1.22
N GLU A 3 -19.56 -6.03 0.64
CA GLU A 3 -20.79 -6.40 1.36
C GLU A 3 -20.99 -7.92 1.43
N SER A 4 -20.51 -8.68 0.43
CA SER A 4 -20.69 -10.13 0.37
C SER A 4 -19.41 -10.91 0.06
N GLU A 5 -19.37 -12.18 0.43
CA GLU A 5 -18.27 -13.09 0.09
C GLU A 5 -18.12 -13.29 -1.42
N ASP A 6 -19.20 -13.16 -2.19
CA ASP A 6 -19.11 -13.25 -3.65
C ASP A 6 -18.49 -11.99 -4.25
N ASP A 7 -18.76 -10.81 -3.70
CA ASP A 7 -18.05 -9.58 -4.07
C ASP A 7 -16.56 -9.69 -3.77
N VAL A 8 -16.19 -10.29 -2.63
CA VAL A 8 -14.79 -10.56 -2.27
C VAL A 8 -14.13 -11.46 -3.33
N LYS A 9 -14.79 -12.56 -3.73
CA LYS A 9 -14.26 -13.44 -4.79
C LYS A 9 -14.13 -12.71 -6.12
N MET A 10 -15.09 -11.86 -6.47
CA MET A 10 -15.03 -11.06 -7.70
C MET A 10 -13.90 -10.04 -7.67
N ALA A 11 -13.68 -9.37 -6.54
CA ALA A 11 -12.59 -8.42 -6.36
C ALA A 11 -11.21 -9.09 -6.42
N LEU A 12 -11.04 -10.26 -5.81
CA LEU A 12 -9.77 -10.99 -5.84
C LEU A 12 -9.36 -11.45 -7.26
N LYS A 13 -10.33 -11.67 -8.15
CA LYS A 13 -10.04 -11.97 -9.56
C LYS A 13 -9.42 -10.80 -10.32
N LYS A 14 -9.48 -9.57 -9.75
CA LYS A 14 -8.87 -8.36 -10.32
C LYS A 14 -7.41 -8.18 -9.95
N ASP A 15 -6.83 -9.08 -9.17
CA ASP A 15 -5.41 -9.05 -8.87
C ASP A 15 -4.56 -9.08 -10.15
N ARG A 16 -3.57 -8.17 -10.22
CA ARG A 16 -2.68 -7.96 -11.38
C ARG A 16 -3.35 -7.45 -12.66
N GLU A 17 -4.63 -7.08 -12.62
CA GLU A 17 -5.27 -6.37 -13.73
C GLU A 17 -4.81 -4.91 -13.80
N SER A 18 -5.09 -4.25 -14.94
CA SER A 18 -4.74 -2.84 -15.17
C SER A 18 -5.92 -1.91 -14.90
N MET A 19 -5.70 -0.86 -14.10
CA MET A 19 -6.55 0.31 -13.96
C MET A 19 -5.93 1.49 -14.71
N GLY A 20 -6.32 1.65 -15.98
CA GLY A 20 -5.67 2.59 -16.89
C GLY A 20 -4.23 2.17 -17.18
N HIS A 21 -3.26 3.05 -16.90
CA HIS A 21 -1.83 2.77 -17.11
C HIS A 21 -1.12 2.12 -15.90
N ARG A 22 -1.84 1.86 -14.80
CA ARG A 22 -1.28 1.28 -13.58
C ARG A 22 -1.87 -0.10 -13.36
N TYR A 23 -1.03 -1.09 -13.04
CA TYR A 23 -1.54 -2.36 -12.53
C TYR A 23 -2.05 -2.17 -11.09
N ILE A 24 -2.95 -3.04 -10.66
CA ILE A 24 -3.44 -3.12 -9.29
C ILE A 24 -3.06 -4.47 -8.68
N GLU A 25 -2.82 -4.49 -7.38
CA GLU A 25 -2.70 -5.71 -6.60
C GLU A 25 -3.86 -5.76 -5.59
N VAL A 26 -4.50 -6.92 -5.47
CA VAL A 26 -5.69 -7.10 -4.63
C VAL A 26 -5.45 -8.26 -3.68
N PHE A 27 -5.50 -7.96 -2.38
CA PHE A 27 -5.34 -8.95 -1.31
C PHE A 27 -6.57 -8.97 -0.42
N LYS A 28 -6.91 -10.16 0.10
CA LYS A 28 -7.91 -10.27 1.16
C LYS A 28 -7.29 -9.73 2.45
N SER A 29 -7.98 -8.82 3.12
CA SER A 29 -7.58 -8.30 4.43
C SER A 29 -8.62 -8.62 5.50
N HIS A 30 -8.19 -8.60 6.74
CA HIS A 30 -9.07 -8.72 7.89
C HIS A 30 -9.40 -7.35 8.48
N ARG A 31 -10.60 -7.22 9.06
CA ARG A 31 -11.03 -5.97 9.71
C ARG A 31 -10.07 -5.53 10.82
N THR A 32 -9.50 -6.48 11.56
CA THR A 32 -8.51 -6.20 12.61
C THR A 32 -7.24 -5.54 12.07
N GLU A 33 -6.78 -5.93 10.88
CA GLU A 33 -5.60 -5.33 10.23
C GLU A 33 -5.92 -3.91 9.77
N MET A 34 -7.10 -3.72 9.13
CA MET A 34 -7.56 -2.41 8.71
C MET A 34 -7.68 -1.45 9.90
N ASP A 35 -8.34 -1.89 10.98
CA ASP A 35 -8.52 -1.10 12.20
C ASP A 35 -7.17 -0.72 12.83
N TRP A 36 -6.19 -1.63 12.82
CA TRP A 36 -4.86 -1.35 13.34
C TRP A 36 -4.18 -0.23 12.54
N VAL A 37 -4.16 -0.34 11.21
CA VAL A 37 -3.54 0.65 10.30
C VAL A 37 -4.22 2.02 10.44
N LEU A 38 -5.55 2.06 10.47
CA LEU A 38 -6.29 3.32 10.61
C LEU A 38 -5.98 4.05 11.92
N LYS A 39 -5.69 3.31 13.00
CA LYS A 39 -5.37 3.87 14.32
C LYS A 39 -3.89 4.26 14.47
N HIS A 40 -2.98 3.53 13.82
CA HIS A 40 -1.54 3.64 14.09
C HIS A 40 -0.71 4.19 12.91
N SER A 41 -1.25 4.26 11.70
CA SER A 41 -0.49 4.66 10.49
C SER A 41 -1.03 5.93 9.82
N GLY A 42 -1.94 6.64 10.48
CA GLY A 42 -2.38 7.96 10.02
C GLY A 42 -1.23 8.99 10.05
N PRO A 43 -1.31 10.07 9.25
CA PRO A 43 -0.29 11.12 9.20
C PRO A 43 -0.04 11.85 10.54
N ASN A 44 -0.91 11.63 11.54
CA ASN A 44 -0.80 12.19 12.88
C ASN A 44 -0.43 11.15 13.97
N SER A 45 -0.03 9.94 13.58
CA SER A 45 0.43 8.94 14.56
C SER A 45 1.80 9.36 15.10
N ALA A 46 1.88 9.60 16.41
CA ALA A 46 3.08 10.12 17.07
C ALA A 46 4.31 9.19 16.91
N ASP A 47 4.09 7.89 16.70
CA ASP A 47 5.14 6.91 16.46
C ASP A 47 5.82 7.10 15.09
N THR A 48 5.07 7.41 14.02
CA THR A 48 5.66 7.58 12.68
C THR A 48 6.52 8.85 12.55
N ALA A 49 6.33 9.84 13.42
CA ALA A 49 7.06 11.11 13.36
C ALA A 49 8.52 10.99 13.85
N ASN A 50 8.85 9.99 14.67
CA ASN A 50 10.17 9.81 15.28
C ASN A 50 10.95 8.59 14.77
N ASP A 51 10.37 7.81 13.86
CA ASP A 51 10.94 6.54 13.37
C ASP A 51 11.97 6.74 12.23
N GLY A 52 12.19 8.00 11.81
CA GLY A 52 13.23 8.35 10.83
C GLY A 52 12.99 7.83 9.40
N PHE A 53 11.78 7.35 9.08
CA PHE A 53 11.45 6.80 7.77
C PHE A 53 10.98 7.86 6.76
N VAL A 54 11.46 7.73 5.52
CA VAL A 54 11.01 8.54 4.37
C VAL A 54 10.40 7.65 3.29
N ARG A 55 9.27 8.08 2.70
CA ARG A 55 8.63 7.38 1.58
C ARG A 55 8.95 8.07 0.26
N LEU A 56 9.87 7.49 -0.50
CA LEU A 56 10.25 7.96 -1.84
C LEU A 56 9.27 7.45 -2.91
N ARG A 57 8.96 8.29 -3.91
CA ARG A 57 8.09 7.96 -5.05
C ARG A 57 8.64 8.63 -6.31
N GLY A 58 8.47 7.98 -7.48
CA GLY A 58 8.89 8.55 -8.77
C GLY A 58 10.35 8.29 -9.15
N LEU A 59 10.99 7.29 -8.55
CA LEU A 59 12.34 6.89 -8.93
C LEU A 59 12.38 6.34 -10.37
N PRO A 60 13.44 6.61 -11.14
CA PRO A 60 13.64 5.99 -12.45
C PRO A 60 13.63 4.46 -12.38
N PHE A 61 13.25 3.79 -13.48
CA PHE A 61 13.16 2.33 -13.53
C PHE A 61 14.47 1.61 -13.16
N GLY A 62 15.61 2.18 -13.55
CA GLY A 62 16.93 1.63 -13.24
C GLY A 62 17.54 2.10 -11.92
N CYS A 63 16.78 2.80 -11.07
CA CYS A 63 17.32 3.42 -9.87
C CYS A 63 17.90 2.37 -8.90
N THR A 64 19.15 2.58 -8.49
CA THR A 64 19.85 1.66 -7.59
C THR A 64 19.80 2.11 -6.13
N LYS A 65 20.12 1.19 -5.21
CA LYS A 65 20.23 1.51 -3.79
C LYS A 65 21.33 2.55 -3.54
N GLU A 66 22.43 2.47 -4.29
CA GLU A 66 23.56 3.39 -4.18
C GLU A 66 23.16 4.81 -4.56
N GLU A 67 22.37 4.98 -5.62
CA GLU A 67 21.84 6.28 -6.04
C GLU A 67 20.88 6.87 -4.99
N ILE A 68 20.05 6.04 -4.34
CA ILE A 68 19.16 6.49 -3.26
C ILE A 68 19.96 6.98 -2.04
N VAL A 69 21.08 6.34 -1.73
CA VAL A 69 21.94 6.73 -0.58
C VAL A 69 22.71 8.02 -0.88
N GLN A 70 23.00 8.33 -2.13
CA GLN A 70 23.74 9.52 -2.55
C GLN A 70 22.86 10.77 -2.76
N PHE A 71 21.54 10.60 -2.90
CA PHE A 71 20.56 11.69 -3.03
C PHE A 71 20.36 12.43 -1.70
#